data_AF-A0A9P0AKV4-F1
#
_entry.id   AF-A0A9P0AKV4-F1
#
_cell.length_a   1.000
_cell.length_b   1.000
_cell.length_c   1.000
_cell.angle_alpha   90.00
_cell.angle_beta   90.00
_cell.angle_gamma   90.00
#
_symmetry.space_group_name_H-M   'P 1'
#
loop_
_entity.id
_entity.type
_entity.pdbx_description
1 polymer ?
#
loop_
_entity_poly.entity_id
_entity_poly.type
_entity_poly.pdbx_seq_one_letter_code
_entity_poly.pdbx_strand_id
1 'polypeptide(L)'
;MSRRRKDKIPVVPEQDKKICGSICLCQLTIVLSCVSFVYLSVAVYIPSHRAFHAGMEPEPVMCQTVNSTLVNNCNWASCGEWCLTKTSGFCPQLFATVRRNGTDISLEDCSRLSTYSCPQANPGMSRRFNCNNGSECASLTGVFNCSLGHCSNMSELFLCHHKADGIFVDSEKDNLKLNGFFECHHSRCRQIKKPFSCDRYCMKITTTAVNIYLSYGDQLYTGDCRRALAYNAANGTEPGYRVNATEIWTEESSGGLLLASCHSVVRDNNTLKGYDCLNGTILQEQAVPQPFINFTTFWALSDNSTKLVDRTQRFLPMQRELTIFNSSKLFINLDGCVNTLRGECLEFYSTHGRDGDNQTAQSRYTCFYNKKDSSLVVARFDLNKTWWDLVIAVCVPGSLFVVSFISLAIITHTVRVDDDARMRCKWCEPDDGADDEPGLVMDGLINQTNNIAAMDKRVNDLTPR
;
A
#
# COMPACT_ATOMS: atom_id res chain seq x y z
N MET A 1 54.69 65.94 28.05
CA MET A 1 54.06 65.50 26.78
C MET A 1 54.22 64.00 26.63
N SER A 2 53.09 63.33 26.37
CA SER A 2 52.86 61.89 26.46
C SER A 2 53.67 61.08 25.43
N ARG A 3 54.35 60.01 25.88
CA ARG A 3 54.91 58.97 24.99
C ARG A 3 53.77 58.12 24.46
N ARG A 4 53.48 58.23 23.16
CA ARG A 4 52.55 57.33 22.45
C ARG A 4 52.97 55.87 22.67
N ARG A 5 52.12 55.09 23.35
CA ARG A 5 52.17 53.63 23.34
C ARG A 5 51.99 53.18 21.90
N LYS A 6 52.97 52.44 21.37
CA LYS A 6 52.79 51.68 20.14
C LYS A 6 51.78 50.56 20.45
N ASP A 7 50.62 50.60 19.82
CA ASP A 7 49.68 49.48 19.83
C ASP A 7 50.37 48.29 19.18
N LYS A 8 50.66 47.25 19.98
CA LYS A 8 51.07 45.95 19.47
C LYS A 8 49.85 45.36 18.78
N ILE A 9 49.93 45.18 17.46
CA ILE A 9 48.96 44.40 16.71
C ILE A 9 48.95 43.00 17.33
N PRO A 10 47.80 42.46 17.77
CA PRO A 10 47.73 41.12 18.33
C PRO A 10 48.15 40.12 17.25
N VAL A 11 49.32 39.53 17.41
CA VAL A 11 49.79 38.41 16.58
C VAL A 11 49.01 37.19 17.05
N VAL A 12 48.04 36.74 16.27
CA VAL A 12 47.33 35.48 16.53
C VAL A 12 48.34 34.35 16.30
N PRO A 13 48.73 33.59 17.34
CA PRO A 13 49.66 32.50 17.17
C PRO A 13 49.02 31.41 16.30
N GLU A 14 49.81 30.82 15.40
CA GLU A 14 49.36 29.68 14.58
C GLU A 14 48.99 28.51 15.52
N GLN A 15 47.70 28.16 15.55
CA GLN A 15 47.16 27.10 16.40
C GLN A 15 47.33 25.74 15.72
N ASP A 16 47.44 24.67 16.52
CA ASP A 16 47.44 23.32 15.99
C ASP A 16 46.04 22.99 15.42
N LYS A 17 45.98 22.93 14.09
CA LYS A 17 44.75 22.66 13.33
C LYS A 17 44.15 21.31 13.70
N LYS A 18 44.94 20.33 14.15
CA LYS A 18 44.46 18.99 14.52
C LYS A 18 43.69 19.04 15.85
N ILE A 19 44.27 19.69 16.86
CA ILE A 19 43.64 19.85 18.19
C ILE A 19 42.37 20.71 18.07
N CYS A 20 42.48 21.85 17.38
CA CYS A 20 41.34 22.75 17.18
C CYS A 20 40.23 22.08 16.35
N GLY A 21 40.59 21.33 15.31
CA GLY A 21 39.65 20.54 14.50
C GLY A 21 38.95 19.44 15.29
N SER A 22 39.68 18.70 16.12
CA SER A 22 39.11 17.66 16.99
C SER A 22 38.14 18.23 18.03
N ILE A 23 38.52 19.32 18.71
CA ILE A 23 37.64 20.01 19.66
C ILE A 23 36.36 20.49 18.95
N CYS A 24 36.50 21.13 17.79
CA CYS A 24 35.38 21.61 17.01
C CYS A 24 34.44 20.47 16.59
N LEU A 25 34.98 19.36 16.10
CA LEU A 25 34.20 18.20 15.70
C LEU A 25 33.46 17.57 16.89
N CYS A 26 34.14 17.34 18.02
CA CYS A 26 33.49 16.78 19.19
C CYS A 26 32.41 17.72 19.77
N GLN A 27 32.65 19.03 19.79
CA GLN A 27 31.65 20.01 20.21
C GLN A 27 30.44 20.01 19.28
N LEU A 28 30.67 19.99 17.96
CA LEU A 28 29.61 19.89 16.97
C LEU A 28 28.80 18.60 17.14
N THR A 29 29.45 17.45 17.34
CA THR A 29 28.77 16.16 17.54
C THR A 29 27.93 16.16 18.82
N ILE A 30 28.39 16.76 19.92
CA ILE A 30 27.58 16.92 21.13
C ILE A 30 26.34 17.76 20.84
N VAL A 31 26.51 18.92 20.21
CA VAL A 31 25.39 19.83 19.89
C VAL A 31 24.37 19.12 19.00
N LEU A 32 24.83 18.45 17.93
CA LEU A 32 23.97 17.69 17.03
C LEU A 32 23.26 16.55 17.76
N SER A 33 23.96 15.81 18.64
CA SER A 33 23.36 14.72 19.41
C SER A 33 22.27 15.23 20.38
N CYS A 34 22.51 16.36 21.06
CA CYS A 34 21.51 17.01 21.91
C CYS A 34 20.26 17.41 21.11
N VAL A 35 20.45 18.03 19.94
CA VAL A 35 19.35 18.39 19.04
C VAL A 35 18.60 17.14 18.57
N SER A 36 19.32 16.07 18.21
CA SER A 36 18.72 14.79 17.83
C SER A 36 17.83 14.21 18.93
N PHE A 37 18.23 14.29 20.21
CA PHE A 37 17.39 13.83 21.33
C PHE A 37 16.08 14.61 21.50
N VAL A 38 16.10 15.92 21.27
CA VAL A 38 14.89 16.75 21.30
C VAL A 38 13.93 16.32 20.20
N TYR A 39 14.42 16.16 18.96
CA TYR A 39 13.58 15.71 17.85
C TYR A 39 13.10 14.27 18.01
N LEU A 40 13.94 13.37 18.54
CA LEU A 40 13.59 11.98 18.80
C LEU A 40 12.37 11.88 19.72
N SER A 41 12.29 12.75 20.73
CA SER A 41 11.18 12.74 21.69
C SER A 41 9.83 12.88 20.99
N VAL A 42 9.72 13.84 20.05
CA VAL A 42 8.46 14.13 19.35
C VAL A 42 8.23 13.19 18.16
N ALA A 43 9.28 12.92 17.38
CA ALA A 43 9.16 12.20 16.11
C ALA A 43 9.14 10.68 16.26
N VAL A 44 9.78 10.13 17.30
CA VAL A 44 9.96 8.67 17.45
C VAL A 44 9.40 8.17 18.79
N TYR A 45 9.76 8.79 19.92
CA TYR A 45 9.37 8.27 21.24
C TYR A 45 7.86 8.38 21.48
N ILE A 46 7.24 9.55 21.31
CA ILE A 46 5.78 9.72 21.49
C ILE A 46 4.96 8.73 20.65
N PRO A 47 5.16 8.61 19.31
CA PRO A 47 4.39 7.65 18.52
C PRO A 47 4.70 6.20 18.90
N SER A 48 5.95 5.86 19.23
CA SER A 48 6.31 4.51 19.69
C SER A 48 5.61 4.16 21.01
N HIS A 49 5.63 5.08 21.97
CA HIS A 49 4.94 4.91 23.25
C HIS A 49 3.44 4.67 23.05
N ARG A 50 2.78 5.45 22.17
CA ARG A 50 1.37 5.21 21.82
C ARG A 50 1.18 3.83 21.22
N ALA A 51 2.04 3.39 20.31
CA ALA A 51 1.96 2.07 19.69
C ALA A 51 2.07 0.93 20.72
N PHE A 52 3.00 1.00 21.66
CA PHE A 52 3.15 0.00 22.73
C PHE A 52 1.95 -0.04 23.69
N HIS A 53 1.31 1.12 23.92
CA HIS A 53 0.15 1.22 24.80
C HIS A 53 -1.20 1.10 24.09
N ALA A 54 -1.23 0.96 22.77
CA ALA A 54 -2.46 0.86 21.99
C ALA A 54 -3.24 -0.46 22.25
N GLY A 55 -2.57 -1.50 22.76
CA GLY A 55 -3.19 -2.79 23.06
C GLY A 55 -3.69 -3.53 21.82
N MET A 56 -3.12 -3.23 20.65
CA MET A 56 -3.44 -3.89 19.39
C MET A 56 -2.83 -5.29 19.37
N GLU A 57 -3.55 -6.25 18.80
CA GLU A 57 -3.01 -7.58 18.56
C GLU A 57 -1.90 -7.51 17.51
N PRO A 58 -0.72 -8.11 17.73
CA PRO A 58 0.37 -8.11 16.75
C PRO A 58 0.12 -9.07 15.58
N GLU A 59 -0.77 -10.05 15.73
CA GLU A 59 -1.18 -10.95 14.65
C GLU A 59 -2.31 -10.30 13.83
N PRO A 60 -2.12 -10.09 12.52
CA PRO A 60 -3.14 -9.50 11.69
C PRO A 60 -4.32 -10.46 11.49
N VAL A 61 -5.49 -9.86 11.33
CA VAL A 61 -6.74 -10.54 10.94
C VAL A 61 -7.23 -9.96 9.62
N MET A 62 -8.33 -10.49 9.09
CA MET A 62 -8.89 -9.98 7.84
C MET A 62 -9.95 -8.92 8.12
N CYS A 63 -9.81 -7.77 7.49
CA CYS A 63 -10.81 -6.73 7.43
C CYS A 63 -11.49 -6.71 6.06
N GLN A 64 -12.76 -6.32 6.06
CA GLN A 64 -13.55 -6.16 4.86
C GLN A 64 -14.38 -4.89 4.95
N THR A 65 -14.20 -3.99 3.98
CA THR A 65 -14.90 -2.71 3.96
C THR A 65 -16.38 -2.93 3.70
N VAL A 66 -17.21 -2.34 4.56
CA VAL A 66 -18.68 -2.43 4.48
C VAL A 66 -19.34 -1.12 4.13
N ASN A 67 -18.65 0.00 4.35
CA ASN A 67 -19.16 1.31 4.00
C ASN A 67 -17.99 2.24 3.69
N SER A 68 -18.10 2.93 2.56
CA SER A 68 -17.12 3.90 2.08
C SER A 68 -17.81 5.21 1.76
N THR A 69 -17.40 6.28 2.46
CA THR A 69 -17.95 7.62 2.20
C THR A 69 -16.83 8.63 2.05
N LEU A 70 -17.03 9.57 1.13
CA LEU A 70 -16.15 10.72 0.94
C LEU A 70 -16.93 11.98 1.33
N VAL A 71 -16.53 12.63 2.43
CA VAL A 71 -17.26 13.76 3.02
C VAL A 71 -16.41 15.04 2.92
N ASN A 72 -17.04 16.19 2.66
CA ASN A 72 -16.33 17.46 2.54
C ASN A 72 -15.95 18.08 3.91
N ASN A 73 -16.76 17.86 4.95
CA ASN A 73 -16.56 18.35 6.31
C ASN A 73 -16.24 17.20 7.26
N CYS A 74 -15.05 17.21 7.88
CA CYS A 74 -14.54 16.03 8.54
C CYS A 74 -14.35 16.15 10.04
N ASN A 75 -15.07 15.26 10.73
CA ASN A 75 -14.86 14.96 12.14
C ASN A 75 -13.66 14.01 12.33
N TRP A 76 -13.52 13.05 11.42
CA TRP A 76 -12.41 12.09 11.36
C TRP A 76 -12.22 11.64 9.90
N ALA A 77 -11.04 11.12 9.59
CA ALA A 77 -10.70 10.55 8.28
C ALA A 77 -9.88 9.27 8.48
N SER A 78 -10.10 8.28 7.62
CA SER A 78 -9.33 7.04 7.60
C SER A 78 -7.86 7.25 7.20
N CYS A 79 -7.62 8.25 6.35
CA CYS A 79 -6.29 8.70 5.97
C CYS A 79 -6.30 10.20 5.67
N GLY A 80 -5.42 10.94 6.33
CA GLY A 80 -5.12 12.34 6.05
C GLY A 80 -3.69 12.54 5.54
N GLU A 81 -3.53 13.35 4.50
CA GLU A 81 -2.22 13.85 4.10
C GLU A 81 -1.80 14.95 5.08
N TRP A 82 -0.57 14.90 5.57
CA TRP A 82 0.01 15.77 6.61
C TRP A 82 -0.63 15.67 8.00
N CYS A 83 0.06 15.00 8.92
CA CYS A 83 -0.43 14.79 10.29
C CYS A 83 -0.52 16.05 11.17
N LEU A 84 0.10 17.17 10.77
CA LEU A 84 0.11 18.41 11.55
C LEU A 84 -1.15 19.26 11.35
N THR A 85 -1.89 19.03 10.26
CA THR A 85 -3.06 19.81 9.88
C THR A 85 -4.29 18.93 9.79
N LYS A 86 -5.46 19.47 10.13
CA LYS A 86 -6.71 18.76 9.86
C LYS A 86 -6.89 18.63 8.36
N THR A 87 -7.19 17.43 7.90
CA THR A 87 -7.49 17.17 6.49
C THR A 87 -8.70 17.99 6.06
N SER A 88 -8.53 18.85 5.06
CA SER A 88 -9.61 19.64 4.45
C SER A 88 -9.86 19.16 3.02
N GLY A 89 -11.12 18.90 2.65
CA GLY A 89 -11.52 18.49 1.31
C GLY A 89 -11.50 16.97 1.07
N PHE A 90 -10.32 16.35 1.03
CA PHE A 90 -10.22 14.90 0.81
C PHE A 90 -10.32 14.14 2.14
N CYS A 91 -11.45 13.48 2.38
CA CYS A 91 -11.68 12.85 3.66
C CYS A 91 -12.50 11.56 3.51
N PRO A 92 -11.78 10.44 3.31
CA PRO A 92 -12.40 9.14 3.27
C PRO A 92 -12.78 8.69 4.68
N GLN A 93 -14.00 8.22 4.85
CA GLN A 93 -14.49 7.58 6.07
C GLN A 93 -14.87 6.15 5.72
N LEU A 94 -14.00 5.23 6.12
CA LEU A 94 -14.11 3.80 5.83
C LEU A 94 -14.49 3.04 7.10
N PHE A 95 -15.54 2.24 7.00
CA PHE A 95 -15.90 1.26 8.03
C PHE A 95 -15.59 -0.15 7.53
N ALA A 96 -14.96 -0.93 8.39
CA ALA A 96 -14.58 -2.31 8.11
C ALA A 96 -15.22 -3.25 9.13
N THR A 97 -15.65 -4.41 8.65
CA THR A 97 -15.87 -5.60 9.48
C THR A 97 -14.52 -6.26 9.76
N VAL A 98 -14.37 -6.80 10.96
CA VAL A 98 -13.15 -7.47 11.41
C VAL A 98 -13.48 -8.93 11.61
N ARG A 99 -12.73 -9.83 10.98
CA ARG A 99 -12.99 -11.27 11.04
C ARG A 99 -11.69 -12.08 11.08
N ARG A 100 -11.80 -13.32 11.56
CA ARG A 100 -10.72 -14.31 11.42
C ARG A 100 -10.53 -14.74 9.96
N ASN A 101 -9.38 -15.35 9.70
CA ASN A 101 -9.07 -15.98 8.43
C ASN A 101 -10.01 -17.18 8.21
N GLY A 102 -10.43 -17.36 6.98
CA GLY A 102 -11.21 -18.49 6.50
C GLY A 102 -10.34 -19.69 6.17
N THR A 103 -10.80 -20.48 5.22
CA THR A 103 -10.18 -21.76 4.87
C THR A 103 -9.31 -21.64 3.64
N ASP A 104 -8.09 -22.16 3.71
CA ASP A 104 -7.22 -22.38 2.57
C ASP A 104 -7.58 -23.71 1.93
N ILE A 105 -7.89 -23.66 0.64
CA ILE A 105 -8.34 -24.80 -0.15
C ILE A 105 -7.45 -25.05 -1.37
N SER A 106 -7.38 -26.30 -1.80
CA SER A 106 -6.82 -26.68 -3.10
C SER A 106 -7.82 -27.55 -3.83
N LEU A 107 -8.10 -27.16 -5.07
CA LEU A 107 -8.89 -27.91 -6.03
C LEU A 107 -7.93 -28.66 -6.94
N GLU A 108 -8.12 -29.97 -7.04
CA GLU A 108 -7.24 -30.88 -7.77
C GLU A 108 -7.92 -31.46 -9.02
N ASP A 109 -7.09 -31.85 -9.97
CA ASP A 109 -7.50 -32.44 -11.26
C ASP A 109 -8.49 -31.56 -12.04
N CYS A 110 -8.21 -30.26 -12.11
CA CYS A 110 -9.05 -29.29 -12.79
C CYS A 110 -8.81 -29.23 -14.30
N SER A 111 -9.90 -29.28 -15.07
CA SER A 111 -9.97 -29.08 -16.51
C SER A 111 -10.75 -27.80 -16.84
N ARG A 112 -10.62 -27.29 -18.07
CA ARG A 112 -11.40 -26.16 -18.62
C ARG A 112 -11.40 -24.89 -17.75
N LEU A 113 -10.28 -24.63 -17.08
CA LEU A 113 -10.11 -23.46 -16.22
C LEU A 113 -10.21 -22.15 -17.00
N SER A 114 -11.18 -21.32 -16.63
CA SER A 114 -11.41 -20.00 -17.21
C SER A 114 -11.53 -18.93 -16.13
N THR A 115 -11.15 -17.70 -16.47
CA THR A 115 -11.19 -16.54 -15.57
C THR A 115 -11.99 -15.43 -16.23
N TYR A 116 -12.98 -14.92 -15.51
CA TYR A 116 -13.81 -13.80 -15.91
C TYR A 116 -13.57 -12.63 -14.97
N SER A 117 -13.60 -11.40 -15.46
CA SER A 117 -13.38 -10.19 -14.67
C SER A 117 -14.43 -9.13 -14.98
N CYS A 118 -14.92 -8.46 -13.95
CA CYS A 118 -15.94 -7.42 -14.04
C CYS A 118 -15.60 -6.29 -13.05
N PRO A 119 -14.48 -5.55 -13.26
CA PRO A 119 -13.98 -4.56 -12.31
C PRO A 119 -14.90 -3.34 -12.20
N GLN A 120 -14.75 -2.51 -11.16
CA GLN A 120 -15.44 -1.21 -11.12
C GLN A 120 -15.03 -0.35 -12.34
N ALA A 121 -16.02 0.16 -13.06
CA ALA A 121 -15.78 1.00 -14.21
C ALA A 121 -15.36 2.41 -13.73
N ASN A 122 -14.07 2.74 -13.86
CA ASN A 122 -13.56 4.06 -13.55
C ASN A 122 -13.46 4.90 -14.85
N PRO A 123 -14.37 5.86 -15.09
CA PRO A 123 -14.32 6.69 -16.29
C PRO A 123 -13.05 7.55 -16.39
N GLY A 124 -12.36 7.80 -15.27
CA GLY A 124 -11.09 8.52 -15.24
C GLY A 124 -9.92 7.77 -15.86
N MET A 125 -9.98 6.44 -15.95
CA MET A 125 -8.95 5.61 -16.59
C MET A 125 -9.17 5.40 -18.09
N SER A 126 -10.34 5.78 -18.61
CA SER A 126 -10.61 5.67 -20.05
C SER A 126 -9.66 6.57 -20.85
N ARG A 127 -9.26 6.11 -22.04
CA ARG A 127 -8.40 6.91 -22.90
C ARG A 127 -9.12 8.19 -23.29
N ARG A 128 -8.47 9.33 -23.03
CA ARG A 128 -8.94 10.65 -23.45
C ARG A 128 -8.30 11.00 -24.78
N PHE A 129 -9.14 11.30 -25.77
CA PHE A 129 -8.77 11.75 -27.11
C PHE A 129 -8.87 13.28 -27.16
N ASN A 130 -7.85 13.94 -27.69
CA ASN A 130 -7.86 15.38 -27.90
C ASN A 130 -8.19 15.70 -29.36
N CYS A 131 -9.47 15.91 -29.65
CA CYS A 131 -9.93 16.24 -31.00
C CYS A 131 -9.49 17.64 -31.46
N ASN A 132 -8.92 18.47 -30.58
CA ASN A 132 -8.33 19.74 -30.99
C ASN A 132 -6.97 19.55 -31.69
N ASN A 133 -6.32 18.41 -31.49
CA ASN A 133 -5.07 18.05 -32.18
C ASN A 133 -5.42 17.24 -33.44
N GLY A 134 -5.30 17.89 -34.61
CA GLY A 134 -5.82 17.37 -35.88
C GLY A 134 -5.42 15.92 -36.16
N SER A 135 -6.42 15.09 -36.47
CA SER A 135 -6.43 13.64 -36.77
C SER A 135 -6.60 12.64 -35.60
N GLU A 136 -6.48 13.04 -34.32
CA GLU A 136 -6.62 12.06 -33.21
C GLU A 136 -8.03 11.44 -33.14
N CYS A 137 -9.05 12.18 -33.62
CA CYS A 137 -10.45 11.78 -33.59
C CYS A 137 -11.01 11.34 -34.97
N ALA A 138 -10.14 10.96 -35.92
CA ALA A 138 -10.58 10.51 -37.25
C ALA A 138 -11.20 9.10 -37.24
N SER A 139 -10.86 8.28 -36.25
CA SER A 139 -11.28 6.87 -36.13
C SER A 139 -11.98 6.58 -34.79
N LEU A 140 -12.86 7.48 -34.34
CA LEU A 140 -13.63 7.26 -33.12
C LEU A 140 -14.78 6.29 -33.38
N THR A 141 -14.81 5.16 -32.68
CA THR A 141 -15.90 4.18 -32.81
C THR A 141 -16.44 3.82 -31.44
N GLY A 142 -17.74 4.02 -31.23
CA GLY A 142 -18.41 3.79 -29.96
C GLY A 142 -19.10 5.04 -29.40
N VAL A 143 -19.43 5.00 -28.11
CA VAL A 143 -20.08 6.09 -27.38
C VAL A 143 -19.03 6.89 -26.63
N PHE A 144 -19.03 8.21 -26.84
CA PHE A 144 -18.07 9.13 -26.27
C PHE A 144 -18.74 10.17 -25.38
N ASN A 145 -18.11 10.50 -24.26
CA ASN A 145 -18.41 11.70 -23.48
C ASN A 145 -17.35 12.75 -23.75
N CYS A 146 -17.76 13.85 -24.37
CA CYS A 146 -16.89 14.91 -24.82
C CYS A 146 -17.13 16.22 -24.05
N SER A 147 -16.07 16.95 -23.77
CA SER A 147 -16.10 18.29 -23.18
C SER A 147 -15.11 19.19 -23.92
N LEU A 148 -15.62 20.13 -24.72
CA LEU A 148 -14.83 21.10 -25.49
C LEU A 148 -13.73 20.46 -26.36
N GLY A 149 -14.09 19.38 -27.09
CA GLY A 149 -13.16 18.67 -27.96
C GLY A 149 -12.28 17.64 -27.28
N HIS A 150 -12.36 17.47 -25.95
CA HIS A 150 -11.75 16.34 -25.24
C HIS A 150 -12.78 15.23 -25.06
N CYS A 151 -12.57 14.08 -25.69
CA CYS A 151 -13.52 12.97 -25.70
C CYS A 151 -12.97 11.77 -24.94
N SER A 152 -13.83 11.11 -24.16
CA SER A 152 -13.52 9.87 -23.44
C SER A 152 -14.38 8.74 -23.98
N ASN A 153 -13.76 7.60 -24.28
CA ASN A 153 -14.48 6.45 -24.83
C ASN A 153 -15.23 5.70 -23.72
N MET A 154 -16.55 5.83 -23.68
CA MET A 154 -17.38 5.12 -22.71
C MET A 154 -17.61 3.66 -23.10
N SER A 155 -17.58 3.34 -24.40
CA SER A 155 -17.81 1.97 -24.89
C SER A 155 -16.73 0.97 -24.49
N GLU A 156 -15.57 1.43 -24.04
CA GLU A 156 -14.52 0.56 -23.49
C GLU A 156 -14.92 -0.08 -22.14
N LEU A 157 -15.73 0.63 -21.35
CA LEU A 157 -16.07 0.22 -19.98
C LEU A 157 -17.57 -0.07 -19.81
N PHE A 158 -18.40 0.44 -20.71
CA PHE A 158 -19.85 0.42 -20.57
C PHE A 158 -20.57 -0.01 -21.86
N LEU A 159 -21.66 -0.77 -21.67
CA LEU A 159 -22.66 -1.06 -22.69
C LEU A 159 -23.83 -0.08 -22.52
N CYS A 160 -23.89 0.94 -23.38
CA CYS A 160 -24.87 2.02 -23.28
C CYS A 160 -26.11 1.79 -24.15
N HIS A 161 -27.29 1.82 -23.53
CA HIS A 161 -28.60 1.70 -24.19
C HIS A 161 -29.11 3.08 -24.59
N HIS A 162 -28.77 3.50 -25.80
CA HIS A 162 -29.02 4.87 -26.28
C HIS A 162 -29.75 4.89 -27.62
N LYS A 163 -30.30 6.06 -27.96
CA LYS A 163 -30.80 6.38 -29.29
C LYS A 163 -30.18 7.70 -29.74
N ALA A 164 -29.33 7.65 -30.76
CA ALA A 164 -28.72 8.85 -31.32
C ALA A 164 -29.74 9.56 -32.21
N ASP A 165 -30.43 10.55 -31.65
CA ASP A 165 -31.46 11.35 -32.34
C ASP A 165 -30.97 12.77 -32.69
N GLY A 166 -29.76 13.15 -32.26
CA GLY A 166 -29.24 14.51 -32.35
C GLY A 166 -28.58 14.86 -33.68
N ILE A 167 -27.91 16.02 -33.66
CA ILE A 167 -27.18 16.55 -34.82
C ILE A 167 -25.97 15.68 -35.15
N PHE A 168 -25.62 15.69 -36.43
CA PHE A 168 -24.42 15.07 -36.94
C PHE A 168 -23.27 16.07 -36.88
N VAL A 169 -22.12 15.63 -36.35
CA VAL A 169 -20.90 16.42 -36.16
C VAL A 169 -19.74 15.61 -36.71
N ASP A 170 -18.91 16.23 -37.53
CA ASP A 170 -17.67 15.64 -38.01
C ASP A 170 -16.57 15.91 -36.97
N SER A 171 -16.02 14.86 -36.37
CA SER A 171 -15.04 14.97 -35.28
C SER A 171 -13.64 15.40 -35.72
N GLU A 172 -13.42 15.61 -37.03
CA GLU A 172 -12.19 16.18 -37.58
C GLU A 172 -12.34 17.67 -37.94
N LYS A 173 -13.53 18.07 -38.40
CA LYS A 173 -13.81 19.43 -38.91
C LYS A 173 -14.52 20.33 -37.90
N ASP A 174 -15.36 19.77 -37.04
CA ASP A 174 -16.27 20.49 -36.14
C ASP A 174 -15.93 20.24 -34.65
N ASN A 175 -14.65 20.12 -34.33
CA ASN A 175 -14.12 19.58 -33.06
C ASN A 175 -14.54 20.42 -31.85
N LEU A 176 -14.68 21.74 -32.03
CA LEU A 176 -15.15 22.68 -31.01
C LEU A 176 -16.63 22.50 -30.63
N LYS A 177 -17.43 21.83 -31.48
CA LYS A 177 -18.85 21.55 -31.24
C LYS A 177 -19.08 20.22 -30.49
N LEU A 178 -18.02 19.46 -30.20
CA LEU A 178 -18.09 18.22 -29.41
C LEU A 178 -18.21 18.54 -27.92
N ASN A 179 -19.46 18.71 -27.46
CA ASN A 179 -19.80 18.88 -26.06
C ASN A 179 -21.04 18.05 -25.70
N GLY A 180 -20.89 17.11 -24.76
CA GLY A 180 -21.89 16.12 -24.37
C GLY A 180 -21.60 14.73 -24.91
N PHE A 181 -22.65 13.92 -25.07
CA PHE A 181 -22.56 12.50 -25.46
C PHE A 181 -22.77 12.31 -26.96
N PHE A 182 -21.94 11.49 -27.58
CA PHE A 182 -21.98 11.20 -29.02
C PHE A 182 -21.82 9.72 -29.30
N GLU A 183 -22.56 9.21 -30.27
CA GLU A 183 -22.30 7.92 -30.92
C GLU A 183 -21.47 8.19 -32.17
N CYS A 184 -20.22 7.70 -32.18
CA CYS A 184 -19.28 7.91 -33.27
C CYS A 184 -19.05 6.61 -34.06
N HIS A 185 -19.02 6.74 -35.37
CA HIS A 185 -18.60 5.70 -36.31
C HIS A 185 -17.53 6.29 -37.22
N HIS A 186 -16.25 6.09 -36.88
CA HIS A 186 -15.08 6.78 -37.47
C HIS A 186 -15.06 8.30 -37.19
N SER A 187 -15.12 9.16 -38.22
CA SER A 187 -15.16 10.62 -38.05
C SER A 187 -16.58 11.17 -37.88
N ARG A 188 -17.57 10.29 -37.92
CA ARG A 188 -18.99 10.64 -38.01
C ARG A 188 -19.66 10.45 -36.65
N CYS A 189 -19.87 11.54 -35.93
CA CYS A 189 -20.42 11.52 -34.57
C CYS A 189 -21.85 12.09 -34.55
N ARG A 190 -22.78 11.34 -33.95
CA ARG A 190 -24.17 11.77 -33.77
C ARG A 190 -24.47 12.04 -32.31
N GLN A 191 -25.01 13.21 -32.00
CA GLN A 191 -25.28 13.60 -30.63
C GLN A 191 -26.40 12.77 -30.01
N ILE A 192 -26.21 12.37 -28.75
CA ILE A 192 -27.22 11.71 -27.91
C ILE A 192 -27.82 12.78 -26.98
N LYS A 193 -29.06 13.20 -27.26
CA LYS A 193 -29.72 14.28 -26.50
C LYS A 193 -30.54 13.78 -25.31
N LYS A 194 -31.07 12.57 -25.41
CA LYS A 194 -31.93 11.99 -24.36
C LYS A 194 -31.05 11.36 -23.29
N PRO A 195 -31.48 11.40 -22.01
CA PRO A 195 -30.83 10.62 -20.98
C PRO A 195 -30.87 9.14 -21.37
N PHE A 196 -29.76 8.45 -21.17
CA PHE A 196 -29.60 7.03 -21.48
C PHE A 196 -28.95 6.33 -20.29
N SER A 197 -29.17 5.03 -20.19
CA SER A 197 -28.53 4.18 -19.18
C SER A 197 -27.37 3.43 -19.80
N CYS A 198 -26.31 3.25 -19.03
CA CYS A 198 -25.17 2.44 -19.39
C CYS A 198 -24.96 1.36 -18.35
N ASP A 199 -24.93 0.12 -18.79
CA ASP A 199 -24.54 -1.00 -17.95
C ASP A 199 -23.03 -1.18 -18.03
N ARG A 200 -22.41 -1.67 -16.96
CA ARG A 200 -21.00 -2.04 -17.02
C ARG A 200 -20.79 -3.17 -18.03
N TYR A 201 -19.81 -3.03 -18.91
CA TYR A 201 -19.47 -4.09 -19.86
C TYR A 201 -18.70 -5.21 -19.14
N CYS A 202 -19.34 -6.37 -18.97
CA CYS A 202 -18.71 -7.56 -18.37
C CYS A 202 -18.84 -8.76 -19.29
N MET A 203 -17.81 -9.60 -19.32
CA MET A 203 -17.80 -10.82 -20.11
C MET A 203 -18.89 -11.78 -19.61
N LYS A 204 -19.56 -12.46 -20.53
CA LYS A 204 -20.49 -13.55 -20.18
C LYS A 204 -19.69 -14.72 -19.60
N ILE A 205 -20.19 -15.28 -18.51
CA ILE A 205 -19.58 -16.42 -17.81
C ILE A 205 -20.11 -17.71 -18.45
N THR A 206 -19.23 -18.60 -18.89
CA THR A 206 -19.62 -19.90 -19.44
C THR A 206 -20.00 -20.84 -18.31
N THR A 207 -21.13 -21.52 -18.46
CA THR A 207 -21.65 -22.46 -17.45
C THR A 207 -21.61 -23.92 -17.90
N THR A 208 -21.18 -24.17 -19.13
CA THR A 208 -21.12 -25.52 -19.70
C THR A 208 -19.93 -26.32 -19.16
N ALA A 209 -20.21 -27.49 -18.56
CA ALA A 209 -19.19 -28.37 -17.98
C ALA A 209 -18.28 -27.64 -16.98
N VAL A 210 -18.90 -26.97 -16.02
CA VAL A 210 -18.26 -26.26 -14.92
C VAL A 210 -18.92 -26.73 -13.63
N ASN A 211 -18.10 -27.15 -12.66
CA ASN A 211 -18.58 -27.62 -11.36
C ASN A 211 -18.03 -26.80 -10.18
N ILE A 212 -17.18 -25.81 -10.45
CA ILE A 212 -16.62 -24.91 -9.43
C ILE A 212 -16.74 -23.44 -9.85
N TYR A 213 -17.05 -22.58 -8.87
CA TYR A 213 -16.98 -21.13 -9.00
C TYR A 213 -16.29 -20.55 -7.76
N LEU A 214 -15.08 -20.01 -7.97
CA LEU A 214 -14.35 -19.28 -6.95
C LEU A 214 -14.31 -17.79 -7.29
N SER A 215 -14.92 -16.97 -6.44
CA SER A 215 -14.84 -15.52 -6.56
C SER A 215 -13.62 -14.98 -5.83
N TYR A 216 -12.90 -14.06 -6.46
CA TYR A 216 -11.81 -13.29 -5.85
C TYR A 216 -11.91 -11.84 -6.30
N GLY A 217 -12.29 -10.95 -5.39
CA GLY A 217 -12.59 -9.57 -5.78
C GLY A 217 -13.60 -9.54 -6.92
N ASP A 218 -13.34 -8.73 -7.94
CA ASP A 218 -14.18 -8.62 -9.13
C ASP A 218 -13.88 -9.70 -10.20
N GLN A 219 -13.09 -10.73 -9.85
CA GLN A 219 -12.74 -11.86 -10.70
C GLN A 219 -13.48 -13.12 -10.28
N LEU A 220 -13.77 -13.97 -11.26
CA LEU A 220 -14.42 -15.25 -11.09
C LEU A 220 -13.60 -16.33 -11.81
N TYR A 221 -13.16 -17.32 -11.05
CA TYR A 221 -12.47 -18.50 -11.55
C TYR A 221 -13.47 -19.64 -11.64
N THR A 222 -13.54 -20.26 -12.81
CA THR A 222 -14.45 -21.38 -13.06
C THR A 222 -13.70 -22.52 -13.72
N GLY A 223 -14.21 -23.73 -13.57
CA GLY A 223 -13.64 -24.91 -14.17
C GLY A 223 -14.36 -26.19 -13.73
N ASP A 224 -13.75 -27.30 -14.12
CA ASP A 224 -14.24 -28.64 -13.85
C ASP A 224 -13.18 -29.41 -13.08
N CYS A 225 -13.35 -29.55 -11.76
CA CYS A 225 -12.38 -30.17 -10.86
C CYS A 225 -12.95 -31.41 -10.19
N ARG A 226 -12.08 -32.37 -9.85
CA ARG A 226 -12.52 -33.64 -9.27
C ARG A 226 -12.84 -33.56 -7.78
N ARG A 227 -11.98 -32.86 -7.02
CA ARG A 227 -12.09 -32.75 -5.55
C ARG A 227 -11.50 -31.45 -5.01
N ALA A 228 -11.95 -31.07 -3.82
CA ALA A 228 -11.46 -29.95 -3.04
C ALA A 228 -10.95 -30.41 -1.67
N LEU A 229 -9.74 -30.00 -1.33
CA LEU A 229 -9.07 -30.28 -0.07
C LEU A 229 -8.90 -29.00 0.75
N ALA A 230 -9.14 -29.05 2.05
CA ALA A 230 -8.88 -27.98 3.00
C ALA A 230 -7.63 -28.27 3.84
N TYR A 231 -6.86 -27.23 4.17
CA TYR A 231 -5.61 -27.32 4.92
C TYR A 231 -5.67 -26.72 6.33
N ASN A 232 -6.72 -25.98 6.64
CA ASN A 232 -6.95 -25.37 7.95
C ASN A 232 -8.44 -25.41 8.29
N ALA A 233 -8.75 -25.39 9.57
CA ALA A 233 -10.11 -25.36 10.08
C ALA A 233 -10.34 -24.05 10.85
N ALA A 234 -11.50 -23.45 10.62
CA ALA A 234 -11.99 -22.31 11.37
C ALA A 234 -12.47 -22.73 12.77
N ASN A 235 -12.32 -21.82 13.72
CA ASN A 235 -12.79 -21.98 15.10
C ASN A 235 -13.64 -20.77 15.54
N GLY A 236 -14.63 -20.41 14.72
CA GLY A 236 -15.47 -19.24 14.95
C GLY A 236 -14.66 -17.94 15.03
N THR A 237 -14.77 -17.22 16.14
CA THR A 237 -14.07 -15.94 16.38
C THR A 237 -12.65 -16.11 16.94
N GLU A 238 -12.23 -17.34 17.23
CA GLU A 238 -10.87 -17.67 17.66
C GLU A 238 -9.96 -18.00 16.46
N PRO A 239 -8.63 -17.93 16.64
CA PRO A 239 -7.69 -18.35 15.60
C PRO A 239 -7.97 -19.77 15.13
N GLY A 240 -8.05 -19.96 13.81
CA GLY A 240 -8.13 -21.28 13.21
C GLY A 240 -6.83 -22.06 13.41
N TYR A 241 -6.89 -23.38 13.22
CA TYR A 241 -5.74 -24.27 13.34
C TYR A 241 -5.50 -25.04 12.06
N ARG A 242 -4.24 -25.38 11.79
CA ARG A 242 -3.85 -26.16 10.61
C ARG A 242 -4.26 -27.61 10.80
N VAL A 243 -4.81 -28.22 9.76
CA VAL A 243 -5.19 -29.63 9.75
C VAL A 243 -4.49 -30.34 8.59
N ASN A 244 -4.45 -31.67 8.66
CA ASN A 244 -4.05 -32.46 7.50
C ASN A 244 -5.07 -32.27 6.37
N ALA A 245 -4.62 -32.42 5.13
CA ALA A 245 -5.47 -32.25 3.95
C ALA A 245 -6.77 -33.05 4.10
N THR A 246 -7.87 -32.32 4.26
CA THR A 246 -9.20 -32.90 4.52
C THR A 246 -10.08 -32.66 3.31
N GLU A 247 -10.69 -33.70 2.79
CA GLU A 247 -11.59 -33.59 1.64
C GLU A 247 -12.92 -32.95 2.06
N ILE A 248 -13.28 -31.84 1.42
CA ILE A 248 -14.48 -31.05 1.76
C ILE A 248 -15.54 -31.10 0.67
N TRP A 249 -15.15 -31.41 -0.56
CA TRP A 249 -16.05 -31.51 -1.71
C TRP A 249 -15.45 -32.45 -2.75
N THR A 250 -16.31 -33.22 -3.41
CA THR A 250 -15.98 -34.03 -4.58
C THR A 250 -17.13 -33.99 -5.58
N GLU A 251 -16.80 -34.14 -6.85
CA GLU A 251 -17.78 -34.18 -7.94
C GLU A 251 -18.84 -35.28 -7.74
N GLU A 252 -18.42 -36.48 -7.33
CA GLU A 252 -19.31 -37.65 -7.20
C GLU A 252 -20.17 -37.61 -5.93
N SER A 253 -19.60 -37.21 -4.79
CA SER A 253 -20.29 -37.34 -3.49
C SER A 253 -21.12 -36.12 -3.09
N SER A 254 -20.80 -34.94 -3.64
CA SER A 254 -21.38 -33.68 -3.15
C SER A 254 -22.73 -33.34 -3.79
N GLY A 255 -23.03 -33.96 -4.93
CA GLY A 255 -24.31 -33.85 -5.64
C GLY A 255 -24.62 -32.42 -6.12
N GLY A 256 -23.59 -31.65 -6.48
CA GLY A 256 -23.72 -30.27 -6.93
C GLY A 256 -22.39 -29.54 -7.06
N LEU A 257 -22.46 -28.34 -7.62
CA LEU A 257 -21.33 -27.47 -7.89
C LEU A 257 -20.94 -26.62 -6.67
N LEU A 258 -19.64 -26.38 -6.50
CA LEU A 258 -19.07 -25.64 -5.38
C LEU A 258 -18.99 -24.15 -5.68
N LEU A 259 -19.57 -23.33 -4.80
CA LEU A 259 -19.41 -21.87 -4.80
C LEU A 259 -18.61 -21.45 -3.57
N ALA A 260 -17.59 -20.62 -3.73
CA ALA A 260 -16.88 -20.00 -2.60
C ALA A 260 -16.28 -18.63 -2.97
N SER A 261 -15.90 -17.86 -1.95
CA SER A 261 -15.29 -16.53 -2.10
C SER A 261 -13.98 -16.46 -1.35
N CYS A 262 -12.87 -16.23 -2.08
CA CYS A 262 -11.51 -16.26 -1.55
C CYS A 262 -10.88 -14.86 -1.52
N HIS A 263 -9.89 -14.66 -0.64
CA HIS A 263 -9.07 -13.45 -0.64
C HIS A 263 -8.00 -13.50 -1.73
N SER A 264 -7.49 -14.67 -2.11
CA SER A 264 -6.64 -14.81 -3.28
C SER A 264 -6.80 -16.19 -3.90
N VAL A 265 -6.62 -16.27 -5.21
CA VAL A 265 -6.69 -17.52 -5.96
C VAL A 265 -5.46 -17.59 -6.86
N VAL A 266 -4.71 -18.68 -6.74
CA VAL A 266 -3.51 -18.95 -7.52
C VAL A 266 -3.77 -20.20 -8.35
N ARG A 267 -3.64 -20.05 -9.67
CA ARG A 267 -3.71 -21.17 -10.62
C ARG A 267 -2.33 -21.77 -10.82
N ASP A 268 -2.24 -23.09 -10.67
CA ASP A 268 -1.01 -23.86 -10.79
C ASP A 268 -1.29 -25.10 -11.65
N ASN A 269 -1.07 -24.97 -12.97
CA ASN A 269 -1.42 -25.96 -14.00
C ASN A 269 -2.87 -26.45 -13.93
N ASN A 270 -3.07 -27.67 -13.41
CA ASN A 270 -4.36 -28.34 -13.22
C ASN A 270 -4.90 -28.21 -11.79
N THR A 271 -4.32 -27.32 -10.98
CA THR A 271 -4.77 -27.07 -9.61
C THR A 271 -5.14 -25.60 -9.42
N LEU A 272 -6.17 -25.37 -8.62
CA LEU A 272 -6.54 -24.03 -8.16
C LEU A 272 -6.39 -23.97 -6.65
N LYS A 273 -5.50 -23.10 -6.17
CA LYS A 273 -5.26 -22.87 -4.73
C LYS A 273 -5.97 -21.59 -4.33
N GLY A 274 -6.90 -21.68 -3.39
CA GLY A 274 -7.59 -20.53 -2.81
C GLY A 274 -7.11 -20.30 -1.38
N TYR A 275 -6.86 -19.04 -1.02
CA TYR A 275 -6.47 -18.66 0.33
C TYR A 275 -7.53 -17.77 0.98
N ASP A 276 -7.77 -17.97 2.27
CA ASP A 276 -8.80 -17.27 3.06
C ASP A 276 -10.17 -17.29 2.34
N CYS A 277 -10.66 -18.50 2.07
CA CYS A 277 -11.93 -18.75 1.40
C CYS A 277 -13.09 -18.88 2.39
N LEU A 278 -14.23 -18.32 2.00
CA LEU A 278 -15.45 -18.15 2.79
C LEU A 278 -16.71 -18.42 1.97
N ASN A 279 -17.84 -18.52 2.66
CA ASN A 279 -19.18 -18.69 2.10
C ASN A 279 -19.25 -19.91 1.16
N GLY A 280 -18.67 -21.03 1.59
CA GLY A 280 -18.68 -22.28 0.85
C GLY A 280 -20.08 -22.88 0.79
N THR A 281 -20.67 -22.94 -0.40
CA THR A 281 -21.99 -23.55 -0.60
C THR A 281 -21.99 -24.49 -1.81
N ILE A 282 -22.95 -25.41 -1.80
CA ILE A 282 -23.16 -26.39 -2.87
C ILE A 282 -24.49 -26.05 -3.56
N LEU A 283 -24.41 -25.67 -4.83
CA LEU A 283 -25.58 -25.38 -5.66
C LEU A 283 -25.90 -26.59 -6.55
N GLN A 284 -27.18 -26.79 -6.88
CA GLN A 284 -27.57 -27.83 -7.84
C GLN A 284 -27.29 -27.37 -9.27
N GLU A 285 -26.84 -28.30 -10.13
CA GLU A 285 -26.47 -27.98 -11.52
C GLU A 285 -27.66 -27.44 -12.33
N GLN A 286 -28.87 -27.94 -12.06
CA GLN A 286 -30.10 -27.52 -12.74
C GLN A 286 -30.52 -26.08 -12.40
N ALA A 287 -30.01 -25.53 -11.31
CA ALA A 287 -30.31 -24.16 -10.90
C ALA A 287 -29.52 -23.11 -11.70
N VAL A 288 -28.45 -23.52 -12.40
CA VAL A 288 -27.58 -22.61 -13.16
C VAL A 288 -28.05 -22.53 -14.62
N PRO A 289 -28.43 -21.35 -15.13
CA PRO A 289 -28.80 -21.19 -16.53
C PRO A 289 -27.65 -21.55 -17.49
N GLN A 290 -27.99 -22.22 -18.59
CA GLN A 290 -27.06 -22.66 -19.63
C GLN A 290 -27.35 -21.94 -20.95
N PRO A 291 -26.34 -21.67 -21.81
CA PRO A 291 -24.92 -22.01 -21.67
C PRO A 291 -24.05 -20.89 -21.07
N PHE A 292 -24.66 -19.74 -20.76
CA PHE A 292 -23.95 -18.58 -20.19
C PHE A 292 -24.80 -17.85 -19.15
N ILE A 293 -24.13 -17.21 -18.19
CA ILE A 293 -24.73 -16.29 -17.23
C ILE A 293 -23.99 -14.95 -17.20
N ASN A 294 -24.64 -13.92 -16.66
CA ASN A 294 -24.02 -12.63 -16.37
C ASN A 294 -23.62 -12.55 -14.89
N PHE A 295 -22.73 -11.61 -14.54
CA PHE A 295 -22.29 -11.40 -13.15
C PHE A 295 -23.45 -11.11 -12.18
N THR A 296 -24.46 -10.34 -12.60
CA THR A 296 -25.66 -10.08 -11.77
C THR A 296 -26.39 -11.37 -11.41
N THR A 297 -26.52 -12.30 -12.36
CA THR A 297 -27.12 -13.62 -12.13
C THR A 297 -26.23 -14.46 -11.22
N PHE A 298 -24.91 -14.42 -11.41
CA PHE A 298 -23.96 -15.11 -10.53
C PHE A 298 -24.07 -14.65 -9.07
N TRP A 299 -24.07 -13.35 -8.81
CA TRP A 299 -24.22 -12.81 -7.45
C TRP A 299 -25.56 -13.21 -6.83
N ALA A 300 -26.66 -13.13 -7.59
CA ALA A 300 -27.97 -13.58 -7.12
C ALA A 300 -28.00 -15.09 -6.79
N LEU A 301 -27.31 -15.92 -7.56
CA LEU A 301 -27.17 -17.36 -7.28
C LEU A 301 -26.33 -17.61 -6.02
N SER A 302 -25.22 -16.88 -5.87
CA SER A 302 -24.35 -16.97 -4.69
C SER A 302 -25.09 -16.56 -3.41
N ASP A 303 -25.88 -15.48 -3.46
CA ASP A 303 -26.62 -14.97 -2.30
C ASP A 303 -27.80 -15.88 -1.90
N ASN A 304 -28.46 -16.50 -2.89
CA ASN A 304 -29.55 -17.45 -2.63
C ASN A 304 -29.09 -18.86 -2.28
N SER A 305 -27.80 -19.18 -2.45
CA SER A 305 -27.28 -20.51 -2.16
C SER A 305 -27.20 -20.73 -0.64
N THR A 306 -28.01 -21.67 -0.12
CA THR A 306 -28.16 -21.91 1.34
C THR A 306 -27.56 -23.22 1.80
N LYS A 307 -27.27 -24.16 0.89
CA LYS A 307 -26.72 -25.47 1.24
C LYS A 307 -25.21 -25.32 1.51
N LEU A 308 -24.85 -25.32 2.79
CA LEU A 308 -23.45 -25.25 3.24
C LEU A 308 -22.65 -26.48 2.78
N VAL A 309 -21.38 -26.27 2.44
CA VAL A 309 -20.40 -27.36 2.19
C VAL A 309 -20.19 -28.17 3.47
N ASP A 310 -19.92 -27.49 4.58
CA ASP A 310 -19.77 -28.09 5.90
C ASP A 310 -20.78 -27.49 6.89
N ARG A 311 -21.67 -28.33 7.41
CA ARG A 311 -22.68 -27.91 8.40
C ARG A 311 -22.07 -27.48 9.73
N THR A 312 -20.89 -28.00 10.06
CA THR A 312 -20.17 -27.61 11.28
C THR A 312 -19.45 -26.28 11.14
N GLN A 313 -19.41 -25.71 9.92
CA GLN A 313 -18.73 -24.46 9.58
C GLN A 313 -17.26 -24.43 10.04
N ARG A 314 -16.59 -25.58 10.00
CA ARG A 314 -15.13 -25.66 10.22
C ARG A 314 -14.39 -25.39 8.91
N PHE A 315 -14.95 -25.81 7.79
CA PHE A 315 -14.39 -25.59 6.46
C PHE A 315 -15.28 -24.71 5.60
N LEU A 316 -14.67 -23.72 4.92
CA LEU A 316 -15.37 -22.69 4.15
C LEU A 316 -16.55 -22.05 4.90
N PRO A 317 -16.32 -21.56 6.14
CA PRO A 317 -17.39 -21.00 6.98
C PRO A 317 -18.06 -19.80 6.33
N MET A 318 -19.28 -19.51 6.76
CA MET A 318 -19.93 -18.25 6.45
C MET A 318 -19.21 -17.11 7.16
N GLN A 319 -19.09 -15.96 6.48
CA GLN A 319 -18.39 -14.79 7.03
C GLN A 319 -18.87 -14.42 8.44
N ARG A 320 -20.17 -14.52 8.71
CA ARG A 320 -20.78 -14.19 10.01
C ARG A 320 -20.22 -14.97 11.19
N GLU A 321 -19.78 -16.22 10.99
CA GLU A 321 -19.25 -17.04 12.09
C GLU A 321 -17.81 -16.64 12.47
N LEU A 322 -17.09 -16.01 11.54
CA LEU A 322 -15.72 -15.52 11.76
C LEU A 322 -15.66 -14.08 12.24
N THR A 323 -16.77 -13.35 12.15
CA THR A 323 -16.82 -11.92 12.46
C THR A 323 -16.58 -11.67 13.94
N ILE A 324 -15.54 -10.91 14.25
CA ILE A 324 -15.20 -10.42 15.58
C ILE A 324 -15.96 -9.11 15.84
N PHE A 325 -15.86 -8.16 14.92
CA PHE A 325 -16.56 -6.87 14.99
C PHE A 325 -17.32 -6.58 13.68
N ASN A 326 -18.57 -6.18 13.82
CA ASN A 326 -19.45 -5.89 12.67
C ASN A 326 -19.12 -4.55 12.00
N SER A 327 -18.60 -3.57 12.73
CA SER A 327 -18.26 -2.27 12.16
C SER A 327 -17.25 -1.56 13.05
N SER A 328 -16.10 -1.25 12.48
CA SER A 328 -15.00 -0.52 13.12
C SER A 328 -14.47 0.53 12.15
N LYS A 329 -14.03 1.68 12.67
CA LYS A 329 -13.40 2.72 11.84
C LYS A 329 -12.05 2.22 11.36
N LEU A 330 -11.83 2.20 10.06
CA LEU A 330 -10.54 1.86 9.49
C LEU A 330 -9.65 3.10 9.44
N PHE A 331 -8.44 2.98 9.96
CA PHE A 331 -7.38 3.96 9.79
C PHE A 331 -6.17 3.36 9.09
N ILE A 332 -5.41 4.16 8.35
CA ILE A 332 -4.16 3.71 7.73
C ILE A 332 -3.12 3.28 8.78
N ASN A 333 -3.05 3.99 9.90
CA ASN A 333 -2.20 3.75 11.07
C ASN A 333 -2.91 4.30 12.34
N LEU A 334 -2.26 4.26 13.50
CA LEU A 334 -2.85 4.75 14.76
C LEU A 334 -3.21 6.25 14.75
N ASP A 335 -2.47 7.07 14.00
CA ASP A 335 -2.71 8.51 13.93
C ASP A 335 -3.72 8.90 12.81
N GLY A 336 -4.04 7.98 11.90
CA GLY A 336 -4.96 8.21 10.78
C GLY A 336 -4.40 9.11 9.68
N CYS A 337 -3.08 9.27 9.57
CA CYS A 337 -2.45 10.21 8.65
C CYS A 337 -1.05 9.77 8.19
N VAL A 338 -0.59 10.36 7.09
CA VAL A 338 0.76 10.14 6.53
C VAL A 338 1.44 11.48 6.28
N ASN A 339 2.76 11.54 6.44
CA ASN A 339 3.55 12.77 6.26
C ASN A 339 4.15 12.89 4.84
N THR A 340 3.53 12.26 3.85
CA THR A 340 4.05 12.13 2.48
C THR A 340 3.07 12.70 1.45
N LEU A 341 3.42 13.76 0.73
CA LEU A 341 2.62 14.33 -0.37
C LEU A 341 2.56 13.45 -1.65
N ARG A 342 2.66 12.13 -1.51
CA ARG A 342 2.75 11.18 -2.63
C ARG A 342 1.39 10.62 -3.06
N GLY A 343 0.30 11.09 -2.47
CA GLY A 343 -1.04 10.57 -2.74
C GLY A 343 -1.30 9.20 -2.14
N GLU A 344 -0.60 8.84 -1.06
CA GLU A 344 -0.77 7.56 -0.38
C GLU A 344 -2.20 7.41 0.16
N CYS A 345 -2.85 8.49 0.59
CA CYS A 345 -4.23 8.42 1.05
C CYS A 345 -5.23 8.18 -0.08
N LEU A 346 -4.94 8.68 -1.28
CA LEU A 346 -5.76 8.41 -2.47
C LEU A 346 -5.62 6.94 -2.87
N GLU A 347 -4.40 6.41 -2.87
CA GLU A 347 -4.13 4.99 -3.11
C GLU A 347 -4.77 4.10 -2.04
N PHE A 348 -4.70 4.49 -0.77
CA PHE A 348 -5.33 3.80 0.34
C PHE A 348 -6.86 3.73 0.15
N TYR A 349 -7.50 4.84 -0.21
CA TYR A 349 -8.92 4.85 -0.53
C TYR A 349 -9.26 3.97 -1.74
N SER A 350 -8.45 3.99 -2.80
CA SER A 350 -8.68 3.16 -3.98
C SER A 350 -8.56 1.66 -3.70
N THR A 351 -7.66 1.27 -2.79
CA THR A 351 -7.38 -0.15 -2.49
C THR A 351 -8.30 -0.69 -1.39
N HIS A 352 -8.63 0.12 -0.39
CA HIS A 352 -9.40 -0.29 0.79
C HIS A 352 -10.85 0.21 0.77
N GLY A 353 -11.21 1.17 -0.08
CA GLY A 353 -12.51 1.84 -0.05
C GLY A 353 -13.63 1.19 -0.86
N ARG A 354 -13.47 -0.03 -1.39
CA ARG A 354 -14.58 -0.74 -2.07
C ARG A 354 -15.49 -1.39 -1.04
N ASP A 355 -16.73 -0.93 -0.95
CA ASP A 355 -17.76 -1.37 -0.01
C ASP A 355 -18.80 -2.33 -0.61
N GLY A 356 -18.66 -2.65 -1.90
CA GLY A 356 -19.51 -3.61 -2.60
C GLY A 356 -20.69 -2.99 -3.35
N ASP A 357 -20.80 -1.66 -3.33
CA ASP A 357 -21.79 -0.94 -4.12
C ASP A 357 -21.67 -1.27 -5.62
N ASN A 358 -22.80 -1.19 -6.34
CA ASN A 358 -22.89 -1.51 -7.77
C ASN A 358 -22.50 -2.96 -8.14
N GLN A 359 -22.80 -3.94 -7.27
CA GLN A 359 -22.52 -5.38 -7.49
C GLN A 359 -21.02 -5.61 -7.75
N THR A 360 -20.20 -5.01 -6.89
CA THR A 360 -18.75 -5.16 -6.93
C THR A 360 -18.28 -5.88 -5.69
N ALA A 361 -17.09 -6.43 -5.73
CA ALA A 361 -16.57 -7.08 -4.56
C ALA A 361 -16.06 -6.07 -3.53
N GLN A 362 -16.33 -6.39 -2.26
CA GLN A 362 -15.80 -5.65 -1.13
C GLN A 362 -14.28 -5.81 -1.04
N SER A 363 -13.58 -4.72 -0.70
CA SER A 363 -12.14 -4.77 -0.45
C SER A 363 -11.87 -5.57 0.81
N ARG A 364 -11.08 -6.64 0.67
CA ARG A 364 -10.56 -7.47 1.75
C ARG A 364 -9.06 -7.28 1.89
N TYR A 365 -8.58 -7.08 3.11
CA TYR A 365 -7.18 -6.80 3.40
C TYR A 365 -6.86 -7.20 4.84
N THR A 366 -5.57 -7.38 5.14
CA THR A 366 -5.13 -7.62 6.51
C THR A 366 -5.20 -6.35 7.34
N CYS A 367 -5.60 -6.46 8.60
CA CYS A 367 -5.69 -5.35 9.54
C CYS A 367 -5.38 -5.81 10.96
N PHE A 368 -5.15 -4.85 11.84
CA PHE A 368 -4.90 -5.05 13.26
C PHE A 368 -6.01 -4.40 14.07
N TYR A 369 -6.37 -5.04 15.18
CA TYR A 369 -7.50 -4.66 16.00
C TYR A 369 -7.13 -4.75 17.49
N ASN A 370 -7.87 -4.05 18.33
CA ASN A 370 -7.79 -4.18 19.77
C ASN A 370 -8.88 -5.15 20.25
N LYS A 371 -8.51 -6.18 21.03
CA LYS A 371 -9.48 -7.14 21.58
C LYS A 371 -10.51 -6.49 22.51
N LYS A 372 -10.17 -5.37 23.15
CA LYS A 372 -11.01 -4.65 24.12
C LYS A 372 -11.80 -3.49 23.52
N ASP A 373 -11.39 -2.98 22.36
CA ASP A 373 -12.02 -1.81 21.72
C ASP A 373 -12.37 -2.12 20.26
N SER A 374 -13.67 -2.08 19.97
CA SER A 374 -14.20 -2.29 18.61
C SER A 374 -14.29 -1.00 17.79
N SER A 375 -13.93 0.15 18.35
CA SER A 375 -14.14 1.45 17.72
C SER A 375 -13.24 1.70 16.51
N LEU A 376 -12.02 1.16 16.53
CA LEU A 376 -10.98 1.40 15.54
C LEU A 376 -10.23 0.13 15.16
N VAL A 377 -9.81 0.09 13.90
CA VAL A 377 -8.84 -0.87 13.37
C VAL A 377 -7.84 -0.15 12.48
N VAL A 378 -6.64 -0.71 12.37
CA VAL A 378 -5.55 -0.11 11.59
C VAL A 378 -5.07 -1.05 10.50
N ALA A 379 -4.79 -0.51 9.32
CA ALA A 379 -4.26 -1.29 8.20
C ALA A 379 -2.75 -1.56 8.36
N ARG A 380 -1.98 -0.58 8.84
CA ARG A 380 -0.53 -0.68 9.01
C ARG A 380 -0.19 -0.59 10.49
N PHE A 381 0.34 -1.68 11.04
CA PHE A 381 0.86 -1.74 12.41
C PHE A 381 1.97 -2.78 12.50
N ASP A 382 3.12 -2.37 13.02
CA ASP A 382 4.27 -3.27 13.20
C ASP A 382 5.03 -2.82 14.46
N LEU A 383 4.82 -3.57 15.54
CA LEU A 383 5.50 -3.32 16.82
C LEU A 383 6.99 -3.63 16.76
N ASN A 384 7.38 -4.67 16.01
CA ASN A 384 8.78 -5.07 15.93
C ASN A 384 9.59 -4.01 15.18
N LYS A 385 9.06 -3.52 14.06
CA LYS A 385 9.67 -2.40 13.34
C LYS A 385 9.75 -1.15 14.20
N THR A 386 8.67 -0.79 14.88
CA THR A 386 8.62 0.40 15.74
C THR A 386 9.63 0.30 16.89
N TRP A 387 9.80 -0.88 17.47
CA TRP A 387 10.83 -1.14 18.48
C TRP A 387 12.25 -0.94 17.94
N TRP A 388 12.56 -1.51 16.78
CA TRP A 388 13.89 -1.33 16.16
C TRP A 388 14.18 0.11 15.78
N ASP A 389 13.19 0.82 15.22
CA ASP A 389 13.31 2.24 14.88
C ASP A 389 13.60 3.08 16.14
N LEU A 390 12.92 2.79 17.26
CA LEU A 390 13.16 3.44 18.54
C LEU A 390 14.57 3.13 19.09
N VAL A 391 15.00 1.87 19.05
CA VAL A 391 16.33 1.46 19.53
C VAL A 391 17.43 2.16 18.73
N ILE A 392 17.35 2.14 17.40
CA ILE A 392 18.34 2.80 16.53
C ILE A 392 18.37 4.30 16.80
N ALA A 393 17.18 4.93 16.87
CA ALA A 393 17.06 6.37 17.09
C ALA A 393 17.66 6.79 18.44
N VAL A 394 17.57 5.98 19.50
CA VAL A 394 18.12 6.30 20.83
C VAL A 394 19.61 5.95 20.91
N CYS A 395 20.00 4.77 20.44
CA CYS A 395 21.37 4.26 20.59
C CYS A 395 22.39 5.04 19.76
N VAL A 396 22.05 5.47 18.54
CA VAL A 396 23.00 6.16 17.65
C VAL A 396 23.39 7.54 18.22
N PRO A 397 22.48 8.49 18.49
CA PRO A 397 22.82 9.76 19.12
C PRO A 397 23.40 9.60 20.53
N GLY A 398 22.94 8.59 21.30
CA GLY A 398 23.47 8.31 22.63
C GLY A 398 24.93 7.88 22.62
N SER A 399 25.30 6.96 21.72
CA SER A 399 26.69 6.53 21.57
C SER A 399 27.59 7.67 21.10
N LEU A 400 27.15 8.46 20.11
CA LEU A 400 27.90 9.63 19.62
C LEU A 400 28.08 10.70 20.70
N PHE A 401 27.05 10.94 21.51
CA PHE A 401 27.12 11.87 22.64
C PHE A 401 28.15 11.41 23.67
N VAL A 402 28.10 10.14 24.09
CA VAL A 402 29.02 9.58 25.11
C VAL A 402 30.46 9.60 24.61
N VAL A 403 30.71 9.15 23.38
CA VAL A 403 32.06 9.13 22.80
C VAL A 403 32.63 10.54 22.69
N SER A 404 31.83 11.50 22.23
CA SER A 404 32.26 12.90 22.08
C SER A 404 32.51 13.58 23.43
N PHE A 405 31.66 13.29 24.43
CA PHE A 405 31.81 13.81 25.79
C PHE A 405 33.07 13.28 26.46
N ILE A 406 33.33 11.98 26.38
CA ILE A 406 34.57 11.37 26.91
C ILE A 406 35.79 11.98 26.21
N SER A 407 35.74 12.14 24.88
CA SER A 407 36.84 12.72 24.10
C SER A 407 37.15 14.16 24.54
N LEU A 408 36.11 14.99 24.77
CA LEU A 408 36.29 16.36 25.26
C LEU A 408 36.78 16.41 26.71
N ALA A 409 36.32 15.50 27.57
CA ALA A 409 36.83 15.40 28.93
C ALA A 409 38.34 15.07 28.92
N ILE A 410 38.76 14.12 28.08
CA ILE A 410 40.17 13.77 27.89
C ILE A 410 40.93 15.00 27.37
N ILE A 411 40.49 15.65 26.29
CA ILE A 411 41.16 16.82 25.72
C ILE A 411 41.30 17.96 26.74
N THR A 412 40.27 18.19 27.56
CA THR A 412 40.30 19.22 28.61
C THR A 412 41.35 18.91 29.69
N HIS A 413 41.58 17.62 29.99
CA HIS A 413 42.60 17.20 30.93
C HIS A 413 44.01 17.14 30.32
N THR A 414 44.13 16.88 29.01
CA THR A 414 45.42 16.73 28.34
C THR A 414 45.95 18.03 27.73
N VAL A 415 45.11 18.98 27.32
CA VAL A 415 45.57 20.21 26.66
C VAL A 415 45.74 21.35 27.65
N ARG A 416 46.93 21.96 27.65
CA ARG A 416 47.23 23.18 28.42
C ARG A 416 47.47 24.34 27.46
N VAL A 417 47.02 25.52 27.85
CA VAL A 417 47.37 26.79 27.19
C VAL A 417 48.58 27.35 27.91
N ASP A 418 49.73 27.39 27.23
CA ASP A 418 50.95 28.03 27.74
C ASP A 418 50.89 29.55 27.55
N ASP A 419 51.82 30.27 28.20
CA ASP A 419 51.90 31.74 28.20
C ASP A 419 52.01 32.37 26.80
N ASP A 420 52.37 31.58 25.77
CA ASP A 420 52.38 31.96 24.35
C ASP A 420 50.99 31.87 23.67
N ALA A 421 49.91 31.62 24.42
CA ALA A 421 48.55 31.38 23.95
C ALA A 421 48.42 30.23 22.92
N ARG A 422 49.39 29.32 22.87
CA ARG A 422 49.37 28.09 22.06
C ARG A 422 48.85 26.92 22.87
N MET A 423 47.97 26.13 22.26
CA MET A 423 47.47 24.87 22.83
C MET A 423 48.53 23.78 22.64
N ARG A 424 49.02 23.19 23.74
CA ARG A 424 49.94 22.04 23.71
C ARG A 424 49.35 20.88 24.49
N CYS A 425 49.59 19.67 24.01
CA CYS A 425 49.18 18.45 24.70
C CYS A 425 50.24 18.08 25.75
N LYS A 426 49.83 18.03 27.03
CA LYS A 426 50.66 17.78 28.21
C LYS A 426 51.26 16.36 28.25
N TRP A 427 50.61 15.40 27.60
CA TRP A 427 51.03 13.99 27.54
C TRP A 427 51.42 13.55 26.13
N CYS A 428 51.49 14.47 25.18
CA CYS A 428 52.05 14.21 23.87
C CYS A 428 53.49 14.73 23.87
N GLU A 429 54.34 14.21 24.75
CA GLU A 429 55.79 14.31 24.54
C GLU A 429 56.15 13.33 23.41
N PRO A 430 56.89 13.75 22.37
CA PRO A 430 57.47 12.82 21.43
C PRO A 430 58.54 12.04 22.19
N ASP A 431 58.45 10.72 22.20
CA ASP A 431 59.62 9.90 22.44
C ASP A 431 60.51 10.11 21.21
N ASP A 432 61.63 10.80 21.39
CA ASP A 432 62.61 11.01 20.33
C ASP A 432 63.22 9.65 19.97
N GLY A 433 62.65 9.02 18.94
CA GLY A 433 63.30 7.99 18.15
C GLY A 433 62.79 6.56 18.35
N ALA A 434 61.70 6.22 17.67
CA ALA A 434 61.58 4.97 16.91
C ALA A 434 60.30 5.02 16.06
N ASP A 435 60.41 4.52 14.83
CA ASP A 435 59.33 4.29 13.89
C ASP A 435 58.13 3.59 14.54
N ASP A 436 56.93 4.16 14.39
CA ASP A 436 55.68 3.47 14.03
C ASP A 436 54.48 4.43 14.17
N GLU A 437 53.74 4.59 13.06
CA GLU A 437 52.44 5.25 13.03
C GLU A 437 51.42 4.52 13.93
N PRO A 438 50.69 5.23 14.81
CA PRO A 438 49.36 4.79 15.19
C PRO A 438 48.36 5.47 14.25
N GLY A 439 48.13 4.84 13.10
CA GLY A 439 47.07 5.19 12.17
C GLY A 439 45.70 5.13 12.85
N LEU A 440 45.16 6.29 13.22
CA LEU A 440 43.84 6.43 13.82
C LEU A 440 42.78 6.50 12.70
N VAL A 441 42.45 5.33 12.15
CA VAL A 441 41.15 4.85 11.61
C VAL A 441 40.38 5.70 10.56
N MET A 442 40.79 6.91 10.19
CA MET A 442 40.08 7.71 9.16
C MET A 442 40.66 7.60 7.74
N ASP A 443 41.89 7.14 7.58
CA ASP A 443 42.48 6.97 6.23
C ASP A 443 41.99 5.70 5.52
N GLY A 444 41.49 4.72 6.27
CA GLY A 444 40.87 3.51 5.70
C GLY A 444 39.55 3.79 4.96
N LEU A 445 38.72 4.70 5.47
CA LEU A 445 37.44 5.05 4.82
C LEU A 445 37.64 5.92 3.58
N ILE A 446 38.60 6.85 3.60
CA ILE A 446 38.86 7.75 2.46
C ILE A 446 39.50 6.97 1.30
N ASN A 447 40.42 6.04 1.58
CA ASN A 447 40.98 5.17 0.53
C ASN A 447 39.97 4.15 -0.02
N GLN A 448 39.04 3.62 0.78
CA GLN A 448 37.95 2.79 0.24
C GLN A 448 37.00 3.61 -0.65
N THR A 449 36.65 4.83 -0.25
CA THR A 449 35.72 5.68 -1.03
C THR A 449 36.37 6.15 -2.34
N ASN A 450 37.67 6.46 -2.32
CA ASN A 450 38.43 6.84 -3.52
C ASN A 450 38.70 5.65 -4.46
N ASN A 451 38.89 4.44 -3.93
CA ASN A 451 39.04 3.23 -4.75
C ASN A 451 37.72 2.82 -5.41
N ILE A 452 36.57 3.00 -4.74
CA ILE A 452 35.23 2.74 -5.32
C ILE A 452 34.92 3.77 -6.41
N ALA A 453 35.24 5.05 -6.21
CA ALA A 453 35.08 6.09 -7.23
C ALA A 453 36.02 5.91 -8.45
N ALA A 454 37.19 5.28 -8.26
CA ALA A 454 38.14 4.98 -9.33
C ALA A 454 37.81 3.69 -10.11
N MET A 455 37.01 2.77 -9.54
CA MET A 455 36.48 1.61 -10.27
C MET A 455 35.28 1.99 -11.15
N ASP A 456 34.41 2.89 -10.70
CA ASP A 456 33.24 3.36 -11.47
C ASP A 456 33.62 4.15 -12.74
N LYS A 457 34.73 4.92 -12.66
CA LYS A 457 35.32 5.59 -13.83
C LYS A 457 35.94 4.64 -14.85
N ARG A 458 36.43 3.46 -14.44
CA ARG A 458 37.03 2.47 -15.34
C ARG A 458 35.99 1.58 -16.02
N VAL A 459 34.80 1.40 -15.43
CA VAL A 459 33.70 0.63 -16.03
C VAL A 459 32.99 1.43 -17.14
N ASN A 460 32.86 2.76 -16.98
CA ASN A 460 32.27 3.62 -18.01
C ASN A 460 33.15 3.87 -19.26
N ASP A 461 34.45 3.55 -19.19
CA ASP A 461 35.39 3.69 -20.32
C ASP A 461 35.57 2.38 -21.12
N LEU A 462 34.91 1.28 -20.73
CA LEU A 462 35.04 -0.05 -21.36
C LEU A 462 33.79 -0.54 -22.09
N THR A 463 32.71 0.25 -22.15
CA THR A 463 31.56 -0.02 -23.02
C THR A 463 31.66 0.80 -24.31
N PRO A 464 32.09 0.22 -25.44
CA PRO A 464 31.89 0.86 -26.73
C PRO A 464 30.38 0.96 -27.02
N ARG A 465 30.01 2.08 -27.65
CA ARG A 465 28.68 2.32 -28.23
C ARG A 465 28.16 1.16 -29.06
#